data_AF-A0A931WIE6-F1
#
_entry.id   AF-A0A931WIE6-F1
#
_cell.length_a   1.000
_cell.length_b   1.000
_cell.length_c   1.000
_cell.angle_alpha   90.00
_cell.angle_beta   90.00
_cell.angle_gamma   90.00
#
_symmetry.space_group_name_H-M   'P 1'
#
loop_
_entity.id
_entity.type
_entity.pdbx_description
1 polymer ?
#
loop_
_entity_poly.entity_id
_entity_poly.type
_entity_poly.pdbx_seq_one_letter_code
_entity_poly.pdbx_strand_id
1 'polypeptide(L)'
;MRCVYCHEKAGFFKRTCPDCLKLVEAVNQLPSSFGFRQFLDFLLETGVSTEKIDRFLEADPDGEGTIHNRILARMTNEVMGALGQPSHLKPEDVKKVREQIVSGKPPSSTDAEVVDYSQLKGKS
;
A
#
# COMPACT_ATOMS: atom_id res chain seq x y z
N MET A 1 -23.74 11.04 7.86
CA MET A 1 -22.60 10.21 8.32
C MET A 1 -21.27 10.76 7.78
N ARG A 2 -20.15 10.38 8.39
CA ARG A 2 -18.80 10.66 7.87
C ARG A 2 -18.34 9.51 6.96
N CYS A 3 -17.56 9.84 5.94
CA CYS A 3 -16.94 8.88 5.04
C CYS A 3 -15.96 8.00 5.82
N VAL A 4 -15.96 6.70 5.58
CA VAL A 4 -15.01 5.77 6.21
C VAL A 4 -13.57 5.98 5.75
N TYR A 5 -13.36 6.59 4.58
CA TYR A 5 -12.04 6.84 4.02
C TYR A 5 -11.51 8.25 4.34
N CYS A 6 -12.22 9.31 3.90
CA CYS A 6 -11.72 10.68 4.06
C CYS A 6 -12.30 11.43 5.27
N HIS A 7 -13.20 10.81 6.04
CA HIS A 7 -13.93 11.40 7.17
C HIS A 7 -14.78 12.65 6.87
N GLU A 8 -14.94 13.04 5.59
CA GLU A 8 -15.84 14.11 5.17
C GLU A 8 -17.31 13.67 5.17
N LYS A 9 -18.23 14.62 4.95
CA LYS A 9 -19.67 14.30 4.86
C LYS A 9 -19.93 13.36 3.66
N ALA A 10 -20.44 12.16 3.93
CA ALA A 10 -20.74 11.14 2.92
C ALA A 10 -22.20 11.15 2.43
N GLY A 11 -23.05 12.03 2.99
CA GLY A 11 -24.49 12.08 2.73
C GLY A 11 -25.32 11.39 3.83
N PHE A 12 -26.62 11.27 3.58
CA PHE A 12 -27.62 10.90 4.59
C PHE A 12 -27.63 9.40 4.94
N PHE A 13 -27.30 8.52 4.00
CA PHE A 13 -27.31 7.05 4.22
C PHE A 13 -26.09 6.29 3.66
N LYS A 14 -25.06 6.97 3.13
CA LYS A 14 -23.86 6.32 2.58
C LYS A 14 -22.69 6.39 3.56
N ARG A 15 -21.93 5.29 3.67
CA ARG A 15 -20.67 5.21 4.42
C ARG A 15 -19.47 5.74 3.64
N THR A 16 -19.59 5.88 2.33
CA THR A 16 -18.53 6.34 1.42
C THR A 16 -19.03 7.55 0.63
N CYS A 17 -18.24 8.62 0.58
CA CYS A 17 -18.56 9.79 -0.22
C CYS A 17 -18.28 9.54 -1.73
N PRO A 18 -18.88 10.32 -2.65
CA PRO A 18 -18.71 10.10 -4.10
C PRO A 18 -17.26 10.07 -4.57
N ASP A 19 -16.40 10.94 -4.03
CA ASP A 19 -15.00 11.00 -4.41
C ASP A 19 -14.23 9.75 -3.96
N CYS A 20 -14.41 9.31 -2.71
CA CYS A 20 -13.79 8.08 -2.24
C CYS A 20 -14.34 6.86 -2.96
N LEU A 21 -15.58 6.90 -3.45
CA LEU A 21 -16.12 5.82 -4.29
C LEU A 21 -15.34 5.71 -5.61
N LYS A 22 -15.03 6.83 -6.27
CA LYS A 22 -14.19 6.86 -7.47
C LYS A 22 -12.80 6.29 -7.19
N LEU A 23 -12.20 6.65 -6.06
CA LEU A 23 -10.88 6.14 -5.67
C LEU A 23 -10.90 4.62 -5.41
N VAL A 24 -11.93 4.10 -4.74
CA VAL A 24 -12.11 2.66 -4.55
C VAL A 24 -12.26 1.94 -5.89
N GLU A 25 -13.06 2.50 -6.80
CA GLU A 25 -13.25 1.93 -8.13
C GLU A 25 -11.94 1.92 -8.94
N ALA A 26 -11.16 3.01 -8.89
CA ALA A 26 -9.85 3.08 -9.52
C ALA A 26 -8.89 2.02 -8.96
N VAL A 27 -8.85 1.83 -7.63
CA VAL A 27 -8.03 0.79 -6.98
C VAL A 27 -8.43 -0.62 -7.44
N ASN A 28 -9.74 -0.88 -7.55
CA ASN A 28 -10.26 -2.19 -7.93
C ASN A 28 -10.02 -2.52 -9.42
N GLN A 29 -9.85 -1.50 -10.27
CA GLN A 29 -9.55 -1.68 -11.69
C GLN A 29 -8.06 -1.96 -11.97
N LEU A 30 -7.18 -1.82 -10.96
CA LEU A 30 -5.77 -2.09 -11.15
C LEU A 30 -5.51 -3.58 -11.38
N PRO A 31 -4.62 -3.92 -12.33
CA PRO A 31 -4.18 -5.30 -12.54
C PRO A 31 -3.52 -5.87 -11.29
N SER A 32 -3.30 -7.19 -11.24
CA SER A 32 -2.56 -7.82 -10.14
C SER A 32 -1.15 -7.30 -9.99
N SER A 33 -0.48 -7.08 -11.12
CA SER A 33 0.84 -6.48 -11.21
C SER A 33 0.74 -5.03 -11.67
N PHE A 34 1.07 -4.08 -10.80
CA PHE A 34 1.17 -2.66 -11.15
C PHE A 34 2.31 -1.98 -10.40
N GLY A 35 2.86 -0.91 -10.98
CA GLY A 35 3.85 -0.06 -10.33
C GLY A 35 3.20 0.99 -9.43
N PHE A 36 3.91 1.44 -8.39
CA PHE A 36 3.42 2.46 -7.45
C PHE A 36 3.18 3.80 -8.14
N ARG A 37 4.03 4.14 -9.12
CA ARG A 37 3.87 5.32 -9.97
C ARG A 37 2.54 5.26 -10.74
N GLN A 38 2.29 4.16 -11.44
CA GLN A 38 1.03 3.96 -12.18
C GLN A 38 -0.18 4.02 -11.25
N PHE A 39 -0.08 3.43 -10.05
CA PHE A 39 -1.13 3.54 -9.05
C PHE A 39 -1.47 4.99 -8.69
N LEU A 40 -0.46 5.80 -8.38
CA LEU A 40 -0.67 7.21 -8.08
C LEU A 40 -1.24 7.97 -9.28
N ASP A 41 -0.74 7.70 -10.49
CA ASP A 41 -1.24 8.31 -11.72
C ASP A 41 -2.74 7.99 -11.90
N PHE A 42 -3.16 6.73 -11.71
CA PHE A 42 -4.58 6.32 -11.74
C PHE A 42 -5.45 7.04 -10.71
N LEU A 43 -4.94 7.29 -9.50
CA LEU A 43 -5.69 8.04 -8.49
C LEU A 43 -5.83 9.51 -8.89
N LEU A 44 -4.78 10.11 -9.47
CA LEU A 44 -4.81 11.50 -9.93
C LEU A 44 -5.78 11.69 -11.11
N GLU A 45 -5.86 10.71 -12.01
CA GLU A 45 -6.80 10.72 -13.15
C GLU A 45 -8.27 10.75 -12.72
N THR A 46 -8.61 10.37 -11.49
CA THR A 46 -9.99 10.46 -10.96
C THR A 46 -10.49 11.90 -10.78
N GLY A 47 -9.59 12.89 -10.84
CA GLY A 47 -9.90 14.30 -10.61
C GLY A 47 -10.19 14.65 -9.15
N VAL A 48 -9.95 13.72 -8.22
CA VAL A 48 -10.06 13.98 -6.77
C VAL A 48 -8.83 14.75 -6.30
N SER A 49 -9.00 15.69 -5.36
CA SER A 49 -7.87 16.48 -4.85
C SER A 49 -6.80 15.62 -4.19
N THR A 50 -5.54 16.03 -4.32
CA THR A 50 -4.39 15.35 -3.72
C THR A 50 -4.54 15.17 -2.21
N GLU A 51 -4.99 16.21 -1.50
CA GLU A 51 -5.25 16.15 -0.05
C GLU A 51 -6.29 15.11 0.36
N LYS A 52 -7.23 14.80 -0.54
CA LYS A 52 -8.27 13.79 -0.32
C LYS A 52 -7.80 12.40 -0.72
N ILE A 53 -6.94 12.31 -1.74
CA ILE A 53 -6.20 11.09 -2.06
C ILE A 53 -5.29 10.70 -0.88
N ASP A 54 -4.56 11.65 -0.29
CA ASP A 54 -3.70 11.37 0.88
C ASP A 54 -4.51 10.83 2.06
N ARG A 55 -5.64 11.47 2.38
CA ARG A 55 -6.56 10.97 3.43
C ARG A 55 -7.13 9.60 3.10
N PHE A 56 -7.44 9.34 1.83
CA PHE A 56 -7.88 8.02 1.39
C PHE A 56 -6.79 6.97 1.58
N LEU A 57 -5.54 7.26 1.18
CA LEU A 57 -4.41 6.35 1.29
C LEU A 57 -4.07 6.00 2.74
N GLU A 58 -4.23 6.95 3.67
CA GLU A 58 -4.02 6.75 5.11
C GLU A 58 -5.25 6.19 5.84
N ALA A 59 -6.36 5.96 5.15
CA ALA A 59 -7.53 5.33 5.74
C ALA A 59 -7.28 3.85 6.05
N ASP A 60 -7.75 3.40 7.22
CA ASP A 60 -7.77 1.99 7.62
C ASP A 60 -9.20 1.55 7.95
N PRO A 61 -10.05 1.32 6.94
CA PRO A 61 -11.47 1.02 7.15
C PRO A 61 -11.72 -0.35 7.80
N ASP A 62 -10.79 -1.30 7.68
CA ASP A 62 -10.95 -2.68 8.17
C ASP A 62 -10.04 -3.00 9.37
N GLY A 63 -9.16 -2.09 9.78
CA GLY A 63 -8.25 -2.27 10.91
C GLY A 63 -7.02 -3.15 10.62
N GLU A 64 -6.81 -3.53 9.36
CA GLU A 64 -5.71 -4.40 8.92
C GLU A 64 -4.48 -3.62 8.44
N GLY A 65 -4.53 -2.29 8.49
CA GLY A 65 -3.51 -1.39 7.93
C GLY A 65 -4.07 -0.50 6.83
N THR A 66 -3.43 0.65 6.63
CA THR A 66 -3.90 1.67 5.70
C THR A 66 -3.95 1.15 4.27
N ILE A 67 -4.73 1.79 3.40
CA ILE A 67 -4.76 1.45 1.97
C ILE A 67 -3.35 1.46 1.38
N HIS A 68 -2.52 2.43 1.76
CA HIS A 68 -1.12 2.47 1.36
C HIS A 68 -0.36 1.20 1.77
N ASN A 69 -0.48 0.76 3.03
CA ASN A 69 0.21 -0.44 3.50
C ASN A 69 -0.23 -1.69 2.74
N ARG A 70 -1.52 -1.79 2.39
CA ARG A 70 -2.07 -2.92 1.64
C ARG A 70 -1.53 -2.99 0.23
N ILE A 71 -1.50 -1.84 -0.45
CA ILE A 71 -0.95 -1.72 -1.79
C ILE A 71 0.54 -2.05 -1.80
N LEU A 72 1.30 -1.52 -0.84
CA LEU A 72 2.72 -1.79 -0.73
C LEU A 72 3.01 -3.27 -0.45
N ALA A 73 2.27 -3.90 0.45
CA ALA A 73 2.39 -5.34 0.74
C ALA A 73 2.15 -6.19 -0.52
N ARG A 74 1.06 -5.91 -1.26
CA ARG A 74 0.75 -6.58 -2.53
C ARG A 74 1.87 -6.41 -3.54
N MET A 75 2.35 -5.18 -3.74
CA MET A 75 3.41 -4.89 -4.68
C MET A 75 4.73 -5.59 -4.33
N THR A 76 5.12 -5.57 -3.06
CA THR A 76 6.34 -6.25 -2.60
C THR A 76 6.24 -7.75 -2.82
N ASN A 77 5.10 -8.37 -2.51
CA ASN A 77 4.89 -9.80 -2.75
C ASN A 77 4.99 -10.16 -4.24
N GLU A 78 4.47 -9.32 -5.13
CA GLU A 78 4.59 -9.53 -6.58
C GLU A 78 6.04 -9.41 -7.07
N VAL A 79 6.78 -8.40 -6.60
CA VAL A 79 8.20 -8.24 -6.94
C VAL A 79 9.00 -9.45 -6.46
N MET A 80 8.81 -9.85 -5.20
CA MET A 80 9.50 -10.99 -4.60
C MET A 80 9.14 -12.32 -5.29
N GLY A 81 7.87 -12.50 -5.65
CA GLY A 81 7.42 -13.63 -6.47
C GLY A 81 8.09 -13.67 -7.84
N ALA A 82 8.19 -12.53 -8.53
CA ALA A 82 8.88 -12.42 -9.82
C ALA A 82 10.40 -12.71 -9.73
N LEU A 83 11.00 -12.48 -8.56
CA LEU A 83 12.40 -12.83 -8.27
C LEU A 83 12.59 -14.31 -7.86
N GLY A 84 11.52 -15.12 -7.85
CA GLY A 84 11.57 -16.52 -7.42
C GLY A 84 11.65 -16.72 -5.91
N GLN A 85 11.38 -15.67 -5.13
CA GLN A 85 11.40 -15.68 -3.67
C GLN A 85 10.01 -15.25 -3.14
N PRO A 86 8.96 -16.07 -3.29
CA PRO A 86 7.61 -15.67 -2.89
C PRO A 86 7.57 -15.24 -1.41
N SER A 87 7.01 -14.06 -1.15
CA SER A 87 6.78 -13.54 0.20
C SER A 87 5.29 -13.48 0.53
N HIS A 88 4.99 -13.51 1.82
CA HIS A 88 3.62 -13.39 2.36
C HIS A 88 3.48 -12.15 3.23
N LEU A 89 4.09 -11.04 2.80
CA LEU A 89 4.09 -9.79 3.52
C LEU A 89 2.65 -9.30 3.67
N LYS A 90 2.24 -9.03 4.91
CA LYS A 90 0.91 -8.49 5.20
C LYS A 90 0.96 -6.97 5.38
N PRO A 91 -0.18 -6.27 5.24
CA PRO A 91 -0.22 -4.82 5.45
C PRO A 91 0.19 -4.40 6.88
N GLU A 92 -0.09 -5.25 7.87
CA GLU A 92 0.37 -5.08 9.25
C GLU A 92 1.90 -5.12 9.39
N ASP A 93 2.59 -5.94 8.59
CA ASP A 93 4.05 -6.06 8.63
C ASP A 93 4.69 -4.83 8.00
N VAL A 94 4.10 -4.32 6.91
CA VAL A 94 4.49 -3.03 6.31
C VAL A 94 4.36 -1.90 7.32
N LYS A 95 3.26 -1.86 8.07
CA LYS A 95 3.05 -0.86 9.14
C LYS A 95 4.17 -0.92 10.17
N LYS A 96 4.47 -2.11 10.71
CA LYS A 96 5.54 -2.31 11.70
C LYS A 96 6.90 -1.86 11.18
N VAL A 97 7.24 -2.22 9.94
CA VAL A 97 8.52 -1.82 9.30
C VAL A 97 8.59 -0.30 9.16
N ARG A 98 7.51 0.36 8.69
CA ARG A 98 7.44 1.81 8.53
C ARG A 98 7.58 2.53 9.89
N GLU A 99 6.91 2.04 10.93
CA GLU A 99 7.02 2.55 12.29
C GLU A 99 8.45 2.38 12.86
N GLN A 100 9.09 1.24 12.62
CA GLN A 100 10.48 0.99 13.03
C GLN A 100 11.43 1.99 12.39
N ILE A 101 11.33 2.20 11.07
CA ILE A 101 12.14 3.17 10.32
C ILE A 101 11.93 4.60 10.86
N VAL A 102 10.68 5.01 11.08
CA VAL A 102 10.36 6.34 11.64
C VAL A 102 10.90 6.51 13.05
N SER A 103 10.86 5.46 13.87
CA SER A 103 11.41 5.45 15.24
C SER A 103 12.94 5.37 15.30
N GLY A 104 13.62 5.29 14.15
CA GLY A 104 15.09 5.12 14.08
C GLY A 104 15.58 3.74 14.50
N LYS A 105 14.67 2.78 14.70
CA LYS A 105 15.02 1.38 14.98
C LYS A 105 15.25 0.67 13.64
N PRO A 106 16.38 -0.04 13.47
CA PRO A 106 16.53 -0.88 12.28
C PRO A 106 15.36 -1.86 12.26
N PRO A 107 14.72 -2.08 11.09
CA PRO A 107 13.60 -2.99 11.03
C PRO A 107 14.06 -4.34 11.55
N SER A 108 13.33 -4.90 12.53
CA SER A 108 13.72 -6.16 13.14
C SER A 108 13.67 -7.22 12.04
N SER A 109 14.84 -7.75 11.67
CA SER A 109 15.00 -8.89 10.78
C SER A 109 14.22 -10.07 11.33
N THR A 110 12.95 -10.21 10.96
CA THR A 110 12.24 -11.47 11.11
C THR A 110 12.76 -12.38 9.99
N ASP A 111 13.74 -13.20 10.35
CA ASP A 111 14.14 -14.48 9.72
C ASP A 111 14.24 -14.56 8.19
N ALA A 112 14.46 -13.44 7.49
CA ALA A 112 14.98 -13.47 6.14
C ALA A 112 16.51 -13.58 6.26
N GLU A 113 17.05 -14.77 6.03
CA GLU A 113 18.47 -14.96 5.79
C GLU A 113 18.93 -13.88 4.81
N VAL A 114 19.82 -13.00 5.28
CA VAL A 114 20.47 -12.00 4.44
C VAL A 114 21.27 -12.79 3.41
N VAL A 115 20.75 -12.91 2.19
CA VAL A 115 21.50 -13.47 1.08
C VAL A 115 22.65 -12.51 0.81
N ASP A 116 23.86 -12.94 1.16
CA ASP A 116 25.09 -12.19 0.91
C ASP A 116 25.38 -12.16 -0.61
N TYR A 117 24.92 -11.10 -1.28
CA TYR A 117 25.16 -10.86 -2.71
C TYR A 117 26.64 -10.57 -3.04
N SER A 118 27.53 -10.48 -2.04
CA SER A 118 28.98 -10.38 -2.25
C SER A 118 29.56 -11.60 -2.95
N GLN A 119 28.88 -12.75 -2.86
CA GLN A 119 29.30 -14.03 -3.44
C GLN A 119 29.06 -14.14 -4.97
N LEU A 120 28.32 -13.21 -5.58
CA LEU A 120 28.05 -13.24 -7.03
C LEU A 120 29.18 -12.66 -7.89
N LYS A 121 30.20 -12.03 -7.29
CA LYS A 121 31.41 -11.60 -8.00
C LYS A 121 32.43 -12.74 -8.04
N GLY A 122 32.23 -13.73 -8.91
CA GLY A 122 33.21 -14.82 -8.98
C GLY A 122 33.08 -15.90 -10.04
N LYS A 123 32.19 -15.78 -11.04
CA LYS A 123 32.21 -16.70 -12.19
C LYS A 123 32.02 -15.92 -13.48
N SER A 124 33.15 -15.53 -14.05
CA SER A 124 33.30 -15.29 -15.49
C SER A 124 34.07 -16.45 -16.09
#